data_AF-A0A4S3FRB1-F1
#
_entry.id   AF-A0A4S3FRB1-F1
#
_cell.length_a   1.000
_cell.length_b   1.000
_cell.length_c   1.000
_cell.angle_alpha   90.00
_cell.angle_beta   90.00
_cell.angle_gamma   90.00
#
_symmetry.space_group_name_H-M   'P 1'
#
loop_
_entity.id
_entity.type
_entity.pdbx_description
1 polymer ?
#
loop_
_entity_poly.entity_id
_entity_poly.type
_entity_poly.pdbx_seq_one_letter_code
_entity_poly.pdbx_strand_id
1 'polypeptide(L)' 'MSGSAQSDPRANAYLAARVEDALKMLRTDGMSPALEFMQLVGVPRTVALRVLCSPSQQRTRDRRRAPR' A
#
# COMPACT_ATOMS: atom_id res chain seq x y z
N MET A 1 -7.28 27.10 24.84
CA MET A 1 -6.34 26.29 24.05
C MET A 1 -6.87 24.87 24.02
N SER A 2 -7.46 24.43 22.92
CA SER A 2 -7.92 23.04 22.78
C SER A 2 -7.66 22.61 21.34
N GLY A 3 -6.39 22.29 21.06
CA GLY A 3 -6.01 21.67 19.80
C GLY A 3 -6.66 20.30 19.73
N SER A 4 -7.57 20.13 18.78
CA SER A 4 -8.08 18.83 18.38
C SER A 4 -6.91 17.89 18.16
N ALA A 5 -6.83 16.83 18.96
CA ALA A 5 -5.94 15.70 18.70
C ALA A 5 -6.41 15.02 17.41
N GLN A 6 -6.06 15.61 16.26
CA GLN A 6 -6.09 14.93 14.98
C GLN A 6 -5.13 13.76 15.14
N SER A 7 -5.68 12.58 15.36
CA SER A 7 -4.97 11.31 15.33
C SER A 7 -4.17 11.27 14.02
N ASP A 8 -2.85 11.44 14.13
CA ASP A 8 -1.99 11.53 12.97
C ASP A 8 -2.19 10.26 12.13
N PRO A 9 -2.66 10.35 10.88
CA PRO A 9 -2.84 9.18 10.04
C PRO A 9 -1.51 8.44 9.78
N ARG A 10 -0.36 9.08 10.03
CA ARG A 10 0.97 8.44 10.05
C ARG A 10 1.25 7.62 11.32
N ALA A 11 0.49 7.83 12.40
CA ALA A 11 0.61 7.11 13.67
C ALA A 11 -0.28 5.85 13.73
N ASN A 12 -1.09 5.58 12.71
CA ASN A 12 -1.89 4.36 12.66
C ASN A 12 -1.02 3.15 12.26
N ALA A 13 -0.27 2.63 13.23
CA ALA A 13 0.62 1.48 13.07
C ALA A 13 -0.12 0.23 12.54
N TYR A 14 -1.39 0.07 12.90
CA TYR A 14 -2.24 -0.99 12.36
C TYR A 14 -2.40 -0.84 10.84
N LEU A 15 -2.79 0.34 10.37
CA LEU A 15 -2.98 0.57 8.93
C LEU A 15 -1.67 0.43 8.15
N ALA A 16 -0.55 0.88 8.73
CA ALA A 16 0.77 0.71 8.13
C ALA A 16 1.13 -0.78 7.96
N ALA A 17 0.85 -1.62 8.95
CA ALA A 17 1.06 -3.07 8.85
C ALA A 17 0.20 -3.70 7.74
N ARG A 18 -1.06 -3.28 7.60
CA ARG A 18 -1.94 -3.75 6.51
C ARG A 18 -1.44 -3.29 5.14
N VAL A 19 -0.92 -2.08 5.02
CA VAL A 19 -0.32 -1.61 3.76
C VAL A 19 0.88 -2.49 3.38
N GLU A 20 1.72 -2.88 4.34
CA GLU A 20 2.85 -3.78 4.08
C GLU A 20 2.39 -5.18 3.63
N ASP A 21 1.32 -5.71 4.22
CA ASP A 21 0.72 -6.98 3.77
C ASP A 21 0.20 -6.90 2.33
N ALA A 22 -0.47 -5.80 1.98
CA ALA A 22 -0.92 -5.57 0.60
C ALA A 22 0.24 -5.50 -0.40
N LEU A 23 1.37 -4.91 0.00
CA LEU A 23 2.58 -4.87 -0.82
C LEU A 23 3.20 -6.26 -1.01
N LYS A 24 3.08 -7.16 -0.03
CA LYS A 24 3.45 -8.57 -0.20
C LYS A 24 2.51 -9.26 -1.20
N MET A 25 1.19 -9.10 -1.04
CA MET A 25 0.19 -9.63 -1.98
C MET A 25 0.40 -9.14 -3.41
N LEU A 26 0.77 -7.86 -3.59
CA LEU A 26 1.08 -7.30 -4.91
C LEU A 26 2.19 -8.08 -5.62
N ARG A 27 3.16 -8.61 -4.87
CA ARG A 27 4.31 -9.35 -5.40
C ARG A 27 4.01 -10.83 -5.67
N THR A 28 3.05 -11.42 -4.96
CA THR A 28 2.68 -12.84 -5.05
C THR A 28 1.48 -13.06 -5.96
N ASP A 29 0.40 -12.31 -5.72
CA ASP A 29 -0.93 -12.54 -6.29
C ASP A 29 -1.32 -11.46 -7.33
N GLY A 30 -0.61 -10.32 -7.31
CA GLY A 30 -0.77 -9.25 -8.28
C GLY A 30 -1.63 -8.08 -7.80
N MET A 31 -1.99 -7.20 -8.73
CA MET A 31 -2.53 -5.86 -8.41
C MET A 31 -3.96 -5.91 -7.87
N SER A 32 -4.85 -6.63 -8.53
CA SER A 32 -6.26 -6.70 -8.17
C SER A 32 -6.50 -7.17 -6.73
N PRO A 33 -5.93 -8.31 -6.27
CA PRO A 33 -6.14 -8.77 -4.89
C PRO A 33 -5.54 -7.80 -3.85
N ALA A 34 -4.40 -7.18 -4.14
CA ALA A 34 -3.79 -6.19 -3.25
C ALA A 34 -4.65 -4.91 -3.10
N LEU A 35 -5.27 -4.46 -4.19
CA LEU A 35 -6.15 -3.30 -4.20
C LEU A 35 -7.44 -3.58 -3.41
N GLU A 36 -8.06 -4.73 -3.65
CA GLU A 36 -9.28 -5.16 -2.92
C GLU A 36 -8.99 -5.27 -1.43
N PHE A 37 -7.89 -5.89 -1.05
CA PHE A 37 -7.48 -6.01 0.34
C PHE A 37 -7.30 -4.64 1.03
N MET A 38 -6.63 -3.69 0.36
CA MET A 38 -6.48 -2.33 0.88
C MET A 38 -7.83 -1.64 1.11
N GLN A 39 -8.78 -1.81 0.18
CA GLN A 39 -10.13 -1.25 0.33
C GLN A 39 -10.89 -1.91 1.49
N LEU A 40 -10.76 -3.23 1.67
CA LEU A 40 -11.41 -3.98 2.76
C LEU A 40 -10.92 -3.54 4.15
N VAL A 41 -9.64 -3.19 4.29
CA VAL A 41 -9.07 -2.70 5.57
C VAL A 41 -9.29 -1.20 5.78
N GLY A 42 -10.03 -0.54 4.89
CA GLY A 42 -10.44 0.86 5.02
C GLY A 42 -9.48 1.87 4.37
N VAL A 43 -8.50 1.45 3.57
CA VAL A 43 -7.67 2.38 2.79
C VAL A 43 -8.48 2.88 1.59
N PRO A 44 -8.64 4.21 1.41
CA PRO A 44 -9.35 4.74 0.25
C PRO A 44 -8.67 4.34 -1.05
N ARG A 45 -9.47 4.03 -2.08
CA ARG A 45 -8.98 3.57 -3.40
C ARG A 45 -7.89 4.48 -3.98
N THR A 46 -8.02 5.79 -3.85
CA THR A 46 -7.04 6.77 -4.35
C THR A 46 -5.69 6.69 -3.61
N VAL A 47 -5.70 6.33 -2.33
CA VAL A 47 -4.48 6.08 -1.54
C VAL A 47 -3.89 4.74 -1.94
N ALA A 48 -4.71 3.69 -2.02
CA ALA A 48 -4.27 2.36 -2.42
C ALA A 48 -3.57 2.37 -3.78
N LEU A 49 -4.17 3.00 -4.80
CA LEU A 49 -3.56 3.13 -6.12
C LEU A 49 -2.25 3.90 -6.11
N ARG A 50 -2.12 4.98 -5.33
CA ARG A 50 -0.84 5.71 -5.20
C ARG A 50 0.27 4.83 -4.61
N VAL A 51 -0.06 4.01 -3.62
CA VAL A 51 0.90 3.11 -2.99
C VAL A 51 1.29 1.97 -3.93
N LEU A 52 0.30 1.26 -4.47
CA LEU A 52 0.50 0.07 -5.28
C LEU A 52 1.12 0.38 -6.64
N CYS A 53 0.74 1.51 -7.26
CA CYS A 53 1.30 1.94 -8.54
C CYS A 53 2.56 2.79 -8.40
N SER A 54 3.12 2.96 -7.19
CA SER A 54 4.29 3.81 -6.97
C SER A 54 5.50 3.34 -7.80
N PRO A 55 6.32 4.26 -8.34
CA PRO A 55 7.50 3.90 -9.13
C PRO A 55 8.48 2.96 -8.41
N SER A 56 8.55 3.01 -7.08
CA SER A 56 9.37 2.10 -6.28
C SER A 56 8.92 0.64 -6.39
N GLN A 57 7.61 0.39 -6.49
CA GLN A 57 7.04 -0.94 -6.71
C GLN A 57 7.29 -1.41 -8.15
N GLN A 58 7.17 -0.51 -9.13
CA GLN A 58 7.39 -0.84 -10.55
C GLN A 58 8.85 -1.19 -10.84
N ARG A 59 9.82 -0.43 -10.33
CA ARG A 59 11.27 -0.71 -10.49
C ARG A 59 11.69 -2.04 -9.89
N THR A 60 11.05 -2.46 -8.80
CA THR A 60 11.31 -3.79 -8.18
C THR A 60 10.84 -4.92 -9.08
N ARG A 61 9.72 -4.72 -9.79
CA ARG A 61 9.20 -5.67 -10.77
C ARG A 61 10.08 -5.76 -12.01
N ASP A 62 10.62 -4.62 -12.46
CA ASP A 62 11.53 -4.52 -13.61
C ASP A 62 12.84 -5.29 -13.37
N ARG A 63 13.43 -5.17 -12.18
CA ARG A 63 14.64 -5.92 -11.79
C ARG A 63 14.48 -7.45 -11.88
N ARG A 64 13.26 -7.98 -11.70
CA ARG A 64 13.01 -9.43 -11.85
C ARG A 64 12.87 -9.86 -13.32
N ARG A 65 12.78 -8.92 -14.25
CA ARG A 65 12.61 -9.15 -15.67
C ARG A 65 13.86 -8.88 -16.50
N ALA A 66 14.99 -8.53 -15.90
CA ALA A 66 16.24 -8.42 -16.63
C ALA A 66 16.59 -9.80 -17.23
N PRO A 67 16.56 -9.95 -18.57
CA PRO A 67 17.03 -11.17 -19.21
C PRO A 67 18.55 -11.22 -19.05
N ARG A 68 19.07 -12.40 -18.70
CA ARG A 68 20.48 -12.74 -18.96
C ARG A 68 20.62 -13.17 -20.40
#